data_AF-A0AAW0BD41-F1
#
_entry.id   AF-A0AAW0BD41-F1
#
_cell.length_a   1.000
_cell.length_b   1.000
_cell.length_c   1.000
_cell.angle_alpha   90.00
_cell.angle_beta   90.00
_cell.angle_gamma   90.00
#
_symmetry.space_group_name_H-M   'P 1'
#
loop_
_entity.id
_entity.type
_entity.pdbx_description
1 polymer ?
#
loop_
_entity_poly.entity_id
_entity_poly.type
_entity_poly.pdbx_seq_one_letter_code
_entity_poly.pdbx_strand_id
1 'polypeptide(L)'
;MHSSSKGKGPPAPEPSWSSYPSEANTNKENCDLDASTLGRVEAPVPPSLKIKRVDHHYSDWDKSWKYRDSNSKVTAESSIPIFMRGPWEEYSFIFVRRIPKVQGEEPTFKIIIKNEYIVKACKDVIGSWPGISWNANPLEVDPEVFLTVLDKFTEYRDKLRDAVKKTIEQNHVLSSINLLLSFLYAEYQTTIRLIDQHKTHRETTFNHLYALLVPNSLLVARCGITGQPRVFELKSWTRGVVGDTLCYQLMCESVDLVDNPISDTVGISRVQANIAIKSFWGTIPIGELVIYPLKYHVEPERLKECVVRRGKKWVDLIGIHHKEFDGIAIFEKDICRTFRRAVKGRVMIDRVSFKRFNANYRFPIAAVKHISVDSSDPSASVANRMYPSRSIRSLYDDGSVAKNKVSIINDRQSVKPEISDEELLLTPTTVYGFSLSDKLWLQFDVEKISDVKWNSEAFTNLILPDGRRQLLQSLVEAHHREIGFDDFIEGI
;
A
#
# COMPACT_ATOMS: atom_id res chain seq x y z
N MET A 1 68.40 24.59 -12.96
CA MET A 1 68.74 23.18 -13.32
C MET A 1 69.03 22.46 -12.02
N HIS A 2 68.02 21.82 -11.43
CA HIS A 2 67.72 20.37 -11.49
C HIS A 2 68.56 19.57 -10.48
N SER A 3 68.04 18.63 -9.69
CA SER A 3 66.68 18.21 -9.32
C SER A 3 66.81 17.02 -8.35
N SER A 4 65.85 16.94 -7.43
CA SER A 4 65.41 15.84 -6.54
C SER A 4 65.73 14.38 -6.91
N SER A 5 65.95 13.50 -5.90
CA SER A 5 64.87 12.75 -5.23
C SER A 5 65.42 11.86 -4.09
N LYS A 6 64.67 11.75 -2.99
CA LYS A 6 64.99 10.89 -1.83
C LYS A 6 63.91 9.83 -1.64
N GLY A 7 64.34 8.61 -1.34
CA GLY A 7 63.49 7.49 -0.95
C GLY A 7 63.50 7.20 0.56
N LYS A 8 62.31 6.77 1.02
CA LYS A 8 61.95 5.76 2.04
C LYS A 8 62.63 5.71 3.42
N GLY A 9 61.77 5.58 4.45
CA GLY A 9 61.98 4.66 5.58
C GLY A 9 61.79 5.28 6.98
N PRO A 10 60.91 4.74 7.85
CA PRO A 10 60.49 5.33 9.13
C PRO A 10 61.38 4.90 10.31
N PRO A 11 61.21 5.48 11.53
CA PRO A 11 60.66 4.65 12.62
C PRO A 11 59.88 5.42 13.74
N ALA A 12 59.25 4.65 14.66
CA ALA A 12 58.75 5.03 16.00
C ALA A 12 59.91 5.21 17.03
N PRO A 13 59.73 5.46 18.35
CA PRO A 13 58.54 5.77 19.19
C PRO A 13 58.70 7.02 20.12
N GLU A 14 57.63 7.34 20.86
CA GLU A 14 57.45 8.37 21.94
C GLU A 14 58.22 8.04 23.25
N PRO A 15 58.01 8.67 24.44
CA PRO A 15 57.66 10.05 24.86
C PRO A 15 58.56 10.59 26.02
N SER A 16 58.42 11.88 26.36
CA SER A 16 58.52 12.47 27.72
C SER A 16 58.37 13.99 27.53
N TRP A 17 57.86 14.81 28.45
CA TRP A 17 58.46 15.20 29.72
C TRP A 17 57.38 15.70 30.68
N SER A 18 57.50 15.26 31.93
CA SER A 18 56.88 15.88 33.10
C SER A 18 57.99 16.54 33.92
N SER A 19 57.81 17.79 34.37
CA SER A 19 58.44 18.31 35.60
C SER A 19 57.74 19.58 36.09
N TYR A 20 57.40 19.55 37.37
CA TYR A 20 56.66 20.50 38.25
C TYR A 20 57.47 21.78 38.64
N PRO A 21 57.12 22.55 39.71
CA PRO A 21 56.08 23.59 39.77
C PRO A 21 56.61 24.92 40.40
N SER A 22 55.81 25.98 40.44
CA SER A 22 55.98 27.05 41.44
C SER A 22 54.63 27.65 41.87
N GLU A 23 54.23 27.32 43.11
CA GLU A 23 53.31 28.09 43.95
C GLU A 23 54.01 29.42 44.35
N ALA A 24 53.38 30.54 44.68
CA ALA A 24 52.04 30.80 45.21
C ALA A 24 51.64 32.26 44.91
N ASN A 25 50.35 32.53 44.69
CA ASN A 25 49.57 33.35 45.64
C ASN A 25 48.06 33.35 45.31
N THR A 26 47.31 32.94 46.33
CA THR A 26 45.93 33.25 46.68
C THR A 26 45.22 34.37 45.90
N ASN A 27 44.08 34.03 45.29
CA ASN A 27 42.77 34.57 45.68
C ASN A 27 41.64 33.68 45.14
N LYS A 28 40.76 33.28 46.05
CA LYS A 28 39.62 32.39 45.84
C LYS A 28 38.39 33.29 45.80
N GLU A 29 37.71 33.39 44.67
CA GLU A 29 36.30 33.81 44.67
C GLU A 29 35.55 33.18 43.49
N ASN A 30 34.36 32.71 43.86
CA ASN A 30 33.44 31.75 43.26
C ASN A 30 33.15 31.79 41.75
N CYS A 31 32.97 30.57 41.24
CA CYS A 31 32.10 30.21 40.12
C CYS A 31 30.71 30.83 40.25
N ASP A 32 30.23 31.44 39.17
CA ASP A 32 28.92 31.19 38.55
C ASP A 32 28.84 32.10 37.32
N LEU A 33 29.26 31.56 36.16
CA LEU A 33 29.05 32.20 34.87
C LEU A 33 27.91 31.48 34.15
N ASP A 34 26.81 32.23 34.02
CA ASP A 34 25.57 31.89 33.34
C ASP A 34 25.79 31.13 32.02
N ALA A 35 25.43 29.84 32.06
CA ALA A 35 25.12 29.07 30.86
C ALA A 35 23.70 29.46 30.38
N SER A 36 23.57 30.61 29.72
CA SER A 36 22.34 30.98 29.01
C SER A 36 22.62 31.42 27.59
N THR A 37 23.07 30.47 26.76
CA THR A 37 22.89 30.52 25.30
C THR A 37 22.05 29.33 24.87
N LEU A 38 20.85 29.22 25.44
CA LEU A 38 19.79 28.41 24.85
C LEU A 38 19.33 29.11 23.58
N GLY A 39 19.43 28.41 22.45
CA GLY A 39 18.94 28.88 21.16
C GLY A 39 17.52 29.42 21.29
N ARG A 40 17.34 30.70 20.95
CA ARG A 40 16.04 31.34 20.88
C ARG A 40 15.25 30.60 19.79
N VAL A 41 14.25 29.81 20.19
CA VAL A 41 13.26 29.25 19.25
C VAL A 41 12.55 30.46 18.65
N GLU A 42 12.90 30.82 17.41
CA GLU A 42 12.20 31.88 16.69
C GLU A 42 10.71 31.51 16.59
N ALA A 43 9.84 32.48 16.87
CA ALA A 43 8.40 32.26 16.80
C ALA A 43 8.00 31.91 15.35
N PRO A 44 7.02 31.00 15.14
CA PRO A 44 6.59 30.62 13.80
C PRO A 44 6.18 31.85 12.98
N VAL A 45 6.69 31.96 11.74
CA VAL A 45 6.37 33.07 10.84
C VAL A 45 4.90 32.97 10.41
N PRO A 46 4.10 34.05 10.47
CA PRO A 46 2.70 34.00 10.09
C PRO A 46 2.53 33.65 8.59
N PRO A 47 1.48 32.87 8.25
CA PRO A 47 1.22 32.49 6.87
C PRO A 47 0.79 33.70 6.05
N SER A 48 1.26 33.78 4.79
CA SER A 48 0.50 34.54 3.80
C SER A 48 -0.89 33.92 3.64
N LEU A 49 -1.90 34.78 3.45
CA LEU A 49 -3.28 34.39 3.15
C LEU A 49 -3.79 34.92 1.79
N LYS A 50 -2.88 35.17 0.84
CA LYS A 50 -3.20 35.68 -0.49
C LYS A 50 -3.22 34.57 -1.54
N ILE A 51 -4.16 34.64 -2.49
CA ILE A 51 -4.27 33.68 -3.61
C ILE A 51 -3.95 34.40 -4.92
N LYS A 52 -3.08 33.82 -5.75
CA LYS A 52 -2.80 34.31 -7.11
C LYS A 52 -3.49 33.43 -8.14
N ARG A 53 -4.05 34.02 -9.20
CA ARG A 53 -4.66 33.30 -10.33
C ARG A 53 -3.89 33.63 -11.61
N VAL A 54 -3.47 32.60 -12.34
CA VAL A 54 -2.70 32.77 -13.58
C VAL A 54 -3.13 31.77 -14.66
N ASP A 55 -3.06 32.23 -15.90
CA ASP A 55 -3.16 31.40 -17.09
C ASP A 55 -1.76 31.01 -17.56
N HIS A 56 -1.53 29.71 -17.72
CA HIS A 56 -0.32 29.16 -18.34
C HIS A 56 -0.63 28.83 -19.80
N HIS A 57 -0.08 29.61 -20.72
CA HIS A 57 -0.40 29.54 -22.15
C HIS A 57 0.87 29.42 -22.99
N TYR A 58 0.75 28.87 -24.18
CA TYR A 58 1.86 28.83 -25.12
C TYR A 58 1.91 30.12 -25.93
N SER A 59 3.04 30.83 -25.89
CA SER A 59 3.29 31.98 -26.76
C SER A 59 3.81 31.47 -28.10
N ASP A 60 3.03 31.66 -29.17
CA ASP A 60 3.46 31.31 -30.52
C ASP A 60 4.60 32.20 -31.02
N TRP A 61 4.74 33.40 -30.46
CA TRP A 61 5.83 34.33 -30.78
C TRP A 61 7.16 33.84 -30.21
N ASP A 62 7.20 33.55 -28.91
CA ASP A 62 8.43 33.16 -28.19
C ASP A 62 8.71 31.66 -28.21
N LYS A 63 7.82 30.88 -28.83
CA LYS A 63 7.83 29.40 -28.84
C LYS A 63 7.99 28.78 -27.45
N SER A 64 7.55 29.48 -26.41
CA SER A 64 7.71 29.08 -25.01
C SER A 64 6.40 29.22 -24.24
N TRP A 65 6.29 28.48 -23.14
CA TRP A 65 5.16 28.63 -22.23
C TRP A 65 5.35 29.85 -21.32
N LYS A 66 4.29 30.65 -21.19
CA LYS A 66 4.28 31.88 -20.40
C LYS A 66 3.08 31.92 -19.45
N TYR A 67 3.25 32.65 -18.36
CA TYR A 67 2.18 32.94 -17.42
C TYR A 67 1.60 34.32 -17.72
N ARG A 68 0.32 34.52 -17.41
CA ARG A 68 -0.36 35.82 -17.41
C ARG A 68 -1.50 35.81 -16.40
N ASP A 69 -1.94 36.96 -15.93
CA ASP A 69 -3.06 37.02 -14.98
C ASP A 69 -4.40 36.64 -15.65
N SER A 70 -5.23 35.89 -14.91
CA SER A 70 -6.57 35.51 -15.35
C SER A 70 -7.54 36.71 -15.17
N ASN A 71 -7.56 37.64 -16.15
CA ASN A 71 -8.29 38.93 -16.27
C ASN A 71 -7.80 40.11 -15.38
N SER A 72 -7.48 41.33 -15.86
CA SER A 72 -7.32 41.92 -17.20
C SER A 72 -6.30 43.09 -17.13
N LYS A 73 -5.43 43.21 -18.15
CA LYS A 73 -4.49 44.33 -18.43
C LYS A 73 -3.16 44.43 -17.66
N VAL A 74 -2.43 43.34 -17.40
CA VAL A 74 -0.97 43.42 -17.23
C VAL A 74 -0.32 42.11 -17.70
N THR A 75 0.73 42.20 -18.51
CA THR A 75 1.58 41.07 -18.92
C THR A 75 2.47 40.64 -17.76
N ALA A 76 2.41 39.34 -17.40
CA ALA A 76 3.41 38.75 -16.52
C ALA A 76 4.63 38.37 -17.36
N GLU A 77 5.50 39.35 -17.63
CA GLU A 77 6.73 39.10 -18.39
C GLU A 77 7.84 38.48 -17.52
N SER A 78 8.69 37.73 -18.21
CA SER A 78 9.84 36.93 -17.75
C SER A 78 9.50 35.58 -17.11
N SER A 79 9.71 34.54 -17.92
CA SER A 79 9.78 33.13 -17.56
C SER A 79 10.75 32.91 -16.39
N ILE A 80 10.23 32.87 -15.18
CA ILE A 80 10.90 32.21 -14.08
C ILE A 80 10.18 30.87 -13.91
N PRO A 81 10.84 29.71 -14.13
CA PRO A 81 10.30 28.46 -13.60
C PRO A 81 9.99 28.71 -12.13
N ILE A 82 8.80 28.32 -11.64
CA ILE A 82 8.33 28.67 -10.30
C ILE A 82 9.34 28.21 -9.25
N PHE A 83 10.31 29.07 -8.94
CA PHE A 83 11.23 28.97 -7.84
C PHE A 83 10.78 30.00 -6.81
N MET A 84 10.96 29.66 -5.54
CA MET A 84 10.46 30.41 -4.38
C MET A 84 10.68 31.93 -4.48
N ARG A 85 11.84 32.36 -5.00
CA ARG A 85 12.19 33.77 -5.20
C ARG A 85 11.70 34.28 -6.55
N GLY A 86 10.46 34.76 -6.55
CA GLY A 86 9.82 35.32 -7.73
C GLY A 86 8.69 36.28 -7.34
N PRO A 87 8.02 36.91 -8.31
CA PRO A 87 7.03 37.96 -8.07
C PRO A 87 5.79 37.51 -7.28
N TRP A 88 5.67 36.21 -7.00
CA TRP A 88 4.54 35.62 -6.27
C TRP A 88 4.95 34.97 -4.94
N GLU A 89 6.07 35.38 -4.34
CA GLU A 89 6.53 34.88 -3.03
C GLU A 89 5.52 35.15 -1.92
N GLU A 90 4.83 36.29 -1.98
CA GLU A 90 3.87 36.72 -0.97
C GLU A 90 2.51 35.98 -1.00
N TYR A 91 2.31 34.99 -1.87
CA TYR A 91 1.04 34.27 -2.00
C TYR A 91 1.09 32.91 -1.33
N SER A 92 -0.01 32.50 -0.68
CA SER A 92 -0.14 31.19 -0.04
C SER A 92 -0.08 30.06 -1.05
N PHE A 93 -0.79 30.22 -2.16
CA PHE A 93 -0.78 29.31 -3.29
C PHE A 93 -1.22 30.04 -4.57
N ILE A 94 -0.86 29.43 -5.69
CA ILE A 94 -1.14 29.95 -7.03
C ILE A 94 -2.07 28.95 -7.72
N PHE A 95 -3.22 29.42 -8.17
CA PHE A 95 -4.14 28.67 -9.00
C PHE A 95 -3.79 28.89 -10.47
N VAL A 96 -3.33 27.82 -11.12
CA VAL A 96 -2.85 27.84 -12.51
C VAL A 96 -3.89 27.17 -13.40
N ARG A 97 -4.42 27.92 -14.37
CA ARG A 97 -5.21 27.39 -15.47
C ARG A 97 -4.30 27.22 -16.70
N ARG A 98 -4.02 25.99 -17.08
CA ARG A 98 -3.23 25.68 -18.28
C ARG A 98 -4.14 25.62 -19.50
N ILE A 99 -3.88 26.54 -20.42
CA ILE A 99 -4.58 26.63 -21.71
C ILE A 99 -3.92 25.61 -22.67
N PRO A 100 -4.71 24.70 -23.28
CA PRO A 100 -4.17 23.72 -24.22
C PRO A 100 -3.70 24.41 -25.50
N LYS A 101 -2.72 23.79 -26.16
CA LYS A 101 -2.26 24.26 -27.49
C LYS A 101 -3.25 23.91 -28.58
N VAL A 102 -3.90 22.75 -28.45
CA VAL A 102 -4.82 22.22 -29.43
C VAL A 102 -6.19 22.82 -29.19
N GLN A 103 -6.75 23.43 -30.24
CA GLN A 103 -8.07 24.03 -30.18
C GLN A 103 -9.13 22.95 -29.98
N GLY A 104 -9.99 23.11 -28.98
CA GLY A 104 -11.05 22.15 -28.63
C GLY A 104 -10.74 21.24 -27.44
N GLU A 105 -9.50 21.22 -26.95
CA GLU A 105 -9.19 20.61 -25.66
C GLU A 105 -9.65 21.51 -24.50
N GLU A 106 -10.02 20.90 -23.37
CA GLU A 106 -10.38 21.63 -22.16
C GLU A 106 -9.13 22.09 -21.39
N PRO A 107 -9.19 23.26 -20.72
CA PRO A 107 -8.11 23.71 -19.86
C PRO A 107 -7.92 22.77 -18.67
N THR A 108 -6.67 22.59 -18.27
CA THR A 108 -6.32 21.82 -17.06
C THR A 108 -5.96 22.77 -15.92
N PHE A 109 -6.09 22.32 -14.68
CA PHE A 109 -5.90 23.16 -13.50
C PHE A 109 -4.86 22.55 -12.57
N LYS A 110 -4.07 23.41 -11.91
CA LYS A 110 -3.10 23.03 -10.89
C LYS A 110 -3.08 24.06 -9.76
N ILE A 111 -2.83 23.60 -8.55
CA ILE A 111 -2.59 24.44 -7.37
C ILE A 111 -1.12 24.30 -7.01
N ILE A 112 -0.37 25.40 -7.08
CA ILE A 112 1.01 25.46 -6.61
C ILE A 112 1.00 25.95 -5.18
N ILE A 113 1.33 25.08 -4.24
CA ILE A 113 1.31 25.38 -2.80
C ILE A 113 2.66 25.98 -2.40
N LYS A 114 2.63 27.15 -1.75
CA LYS A 114 3.83 27.81 -1.21
C LYS A 114 3.79 27.90 0.32
N ASN A 115 2.59 27.96 0.89
CA ASN A 115 2.38 28.03 2.33
C ASN A 115 2.69 26.68 3.00
N GLU A 116 3.73 26.66 3.83
CA GLU A 116 4.21 25.47 4.55
C GLU A 116 3.18 24.87 5.51
N TYR A 117 2.27 25.68 6.06
CA TYR A 117 1.20 25.21 6.92
C TYR A 117 0.14 24.42 6.14
N ILE A 118 -0.10 24.76 4.87
CA ILE A 118 -0.93 23.94 3.97
C ILE A 118 -0.21 22.62 3.68
N VAL A 119 1.11 22.65 3.43
CA VAL A 119 1.91 21.44 3.22
C VAL A 119 1.86 20.53 4.45
N LYS A 120 1.99 21.09 5.65
CA LYS A 120 1.84 20.35 6.91
C LYS A 120 0.46 19.70 7.02
N ALA A 121 -0.60 20.45 6.77
CA ALA A 121 -1.95 19.91 6.76
C ALA A 121 -2.14 18.78 5.72
N CYS A 122 -1.52 18.90 4.54
CA CYS A 122 -1.54 17.85 3.53
C CYS A 122 -0.83 16.59 4.01
N LYS A 123 0.34 16.72 4.65
CA LYS A 123 1.07 15.58 5.26
C LYS A 123 0.21 14.88 6.33
N ASP A 124 -0.46 15.65 7.18
CA ASP A 124 -1.29 15.13 8.27
C ASP A 124 -2.57 14.44 7.76
N VAL A 125 -3.25 15.03 6.76
CA VAL A 125 -4.57 14.58 6.28
C VAL A 125 -4.47 13.54 5.17
N ILE A 126 -3.57 13.75 4.20
CA ILE A 126 -3.44 12.90 3.01
C ILE A 126 -2.42 11.79 3.26
N GLY A 127 -1.36 12.06 4.02
CA GLY A 127 -0.26 11.11 4.21
C GLY A 127 0.58 11.00 2.94
N SER A 128 0.63 9.83 2.31
CA SER A 128 1.34 9.63 1.03
C SER A 128 0.36 9.61 -0.14
N TRP A 129 0.73 10.27 -1.25
CA TRP A 129 -0.02 10.24 -2.50
C TRP A 129 0.94 10.01 -3.67
N PRO A 130 0.73 9.03 -4.56
CA PRO A 130 1.72 8.76 -5.59
C PRO A 130 1.82 9.88 -6.60
N GLY A 131 3.06 10.13 -7.03
CA GLY A 131 3.36 11.23 -7.93
C GLY A 131 3.39 12.60 -7.24
N ILE A 132 3.08 12.68 -5.93
CA ILE A 132 3.21 13.91 -5.15
C ILE A 132 4.28 13.71 -4.09
N SER A 133 5.29 14.59 -4.10
CA SER A 133 6.22 14.73 -2.99
C SER A 133 5.88 16.02 -2.26
N TRP A 134 5.51 15.93 -0.98
CA TRP A 134 5.24 17.12 -0.16
C TRP A 134 6.49 17.98 0.10
N ASN A 135 7.67 17.48 -0.28
CA ASN A 135 8.92 18.22 -0.22
C ASN A 135 9.31 18.76 -1.61
N ALA A 136 8.48 18.59 -2.63
CA ALA A 136 8.72 19.12 -3.97
C ALA A 136 8.73 20.65 -3.95
N ASN A 137 9.58 21.23 -4.78
CA ASN A 137 9.69 22.66 -4.96
C ASN A 137 9.89 22.96 -6.46
N PRO A 138 8.85 23.43 -7.18
CA PRO A 138 7.51 23.78 -6.69
C PRO A 138 6.64 22.57 -6.34
N LEU A 139 5.76 22.71 -5.33
CA LEU A 139 4.76 21.71 -4.99
C LEU A 139 3.49 21.94 -5.82
N GLU A 140 3.36 21.19 -6.91
CA GLU A 140 2.18 21.22 -7.79
C GLU A 140 1.22 20.10 -7.42
N VAL A 141 -0.04 20.44 -7.18
CA VAL A 141 -1.09 19.48 -6.82
C VAL A 141 -2.31 19.68 -7.73
N ASP A 142 -2.88 18.57 -8.19
CA ASP A 142 -4.14 18.58 -8.95
C ASP A 142 -5.31 18.90 -7.99
N PRO A 143 -6.22 19.83 -8.34
CA PRO A 143 -7.42 20.11 -7.56
C PRO A 143 -8.24 18.87 -7.18
N GLU A 144 -8.31 17.85 -8.05
CA GLU A 144 -9.02 16.59 -7.78
C GLU A 144 -8.52 15.90 -6.50
N VAL A 145 -7.24 16.06 -6.16
CA VAL A 145 -6.67 15.50 -4.91
C VAL A 145 -7.37 16.11 -3.71
N PHE A 146 -7.51 17.44 -3.67
CA PHE A 146 -8.20 18.13 -2.58
C PHE A 146 -9.69 17.82 -2.55
N LEU A 147 -10.34 17.73 -3.71
CA LEU A 147 -11.75 17.37 -3.80
C LEU A 147 -12.00 15.94 -3.29
N THR A 148 -11.08 15.01 -3.53
CA THR A 148 -11.15 13.63 -3.04
C THR A 148 -11.16 13.57 -1.51
N VAL A 149 -10.36 14.41 -0.85
CA VAL A 149 -10.21 14.41 0.61
C VAL A 149 -10.87 15.61 1.30
N LEU A 150 -11.81 16.28 0.62
CA LEU A 150 -12.45 17.52 1.09
C LEU A 150 -13.12 17.35 2.47
N ASP A 151 -13.80 16.21 2.66
CA ASP A 151 -14.45 15.85 3.93
C ASP A 151 -13.42 15.75 5.06
N LYS A 152 -12.29 15.08 4.83
CA LYS A 152 -11.21 14.92 5.81
C LYS A 152 -10.55 16.26 6.16
N PHE A 153 -10.36 17.15 5.19
CA PHE A 153 -9.84 18.50 5.46
C PHE A 153 -10.83 19.34 6.27
N THR A 154 -12.13 19.19 6.01
CA THR A 154 -13.19 19.86 6.78
C THR A 154 -13.18 19.38 8.23
N GLU A 155 -13.13 18.07 8.45
CA GLU A 155 -13.00 17.48 9.79
C GLU A 155 -11.72 17.92 10.51
N TYR A 156 -10.58 17.95 9.81
CA TYR A 156 -9.31 18.39 10.39
C TYR A 156 -9.36 19.87 10.79
N ARG A 157 -9.97 20.72 9.95
CA ARG A 157 -10.22 22.14 10.26
C ARG A 157 -11.12 22.31 11.47
N ASP A 158 -12.19 21.53 11.58
CA ASP A 158 -13.12 21.61 12.71
C ASP A 158 -12.47 21.12 14.01
N LYS A 159 -11.72 20.00 13.96
CA LYS A 159 -10.89 19.53 15.10
C LYS A 159 -9.90 20.59 15.58
N LEU A 160 -9.23 21.27 14.65
CA LEU A 160 -8.33 22.37 14.99
C LEU A 160 -9.07 23.58 15.55
N ARG A 161 -10.25 23.94 15.01
CA ARG A 161 -11.08 25.04 15.51
C ARG A 161 -11.55 24.79 16.94
N ASP A 162 -11.95 23.56 17.24
CA ASP A 162 -12.61 23.21 18.51
C ASP A 162 -11.61 22.86 19.63
N ALA A 163 -10.30 22.83 19.32
CA ALA A 163 -9.24 22.63 20.31
C ALA A 163 -9.21 23.74 21.38
N VAL A 164 -9.21 23.33 22.66
CA VAL A 164 -9.29 24.21 23.85
C VAL A 164 -8.06 25.12 24.00
N LYS A 165 -6.87 24.59 23.72
CA LYS A 165 -5.61 25.37 23.67
C LYS A 165 -4.98 25.16 22.31
N LYS A 166 -4.74 26.27 21.60
CA LYS A 166 -4.11 26.26 20.27
C LYS A 166 -2.71 26.83 20.37
N THR A 167 -1.74 26.12 19.83
CA THR A 167 -0.41 26.71 19.61
C THR A 167 -0.50 27.80 18.53
N ILE A 168 0.48 28.70 18.51
CA ILE A 168 0.59 29.72 17.45
C ILE A 168 0.60 29.05 16.07
N GLU A 169 1.36 27.95 15.95
CA GLU A 169 1.44 27.15 14.73
C GLU A 169 0.07 26.57 14.32
N GLN A 170 -0.70 26.02 15.27
CA GLN A 170 -2.05 25.51 14.99
C GLN A 170 -3.00 26.61 14.51
N ASN A 171 -2.88 27.84 15.01
CA ASN A 171 -3.66 28.98 14.51
C ASN A 171 -3.27 29.35 13.06
N HIS A 172 -1.99 29.22 12.71
CA HIS A 172 -1.49 29.44 11.36
C HIS A 172 -1.97 28.35 10.40
N VAL A 173 -1.94 27.08 10.81
CA VAL A 173 -2.52 25.96 10.07
C VAL A 173 -4.02 26.17 9.86
N LEU A 174 -4.76 26.53 10.90
CA LEU A 174 -6.20 26.77 10.83
C LEU A 174 -6.55 27.89 9.84
N SER A 175 -5.85 29.03 9.91
CA SER A 175 -6.05 30.15 8.99
C SER A 175 -5.77 29.76 7.53
N SER A 176 -4.69 29.00 7.32
CA SER A 176 -4.27 28.55 5.99
C SER A 176 -5.24 27.52 5.38
N ILE A 177 -5.78 26.61 6.19
CA ILE A 177 -6.78 25.63 5.73
C ILE A 177 -8.13 26.30 5.46
N ASN A 178 -8.54 27.28 6.27
CA ASN A 178 -9.75 28.05 6.00
C ASN A 178 -9.65 28.78 4.65
N LEU A 179 -8.48 29.34 4.32
CA LEU A 179 -8.24 29.92 2.99
C LEU A 179 -8.38 28.87 1.87
N LEU A 180 -7.73 27.72 2.00
CA LEU A 180 -7.80 26.65 1.00
C LEU A 180 -9.24 26.13 0.82
N LEU A 181 -9.94 25.85 1.91
CA LEU A 181 -11.32 25.34 1.86
C LEU A 181 -12.27 26.39 1.27
N SER A 182 -12.20 27.64 1.70
CA SER A 182 -13.04 28.71 1.14
C SER A 182 -12.82 28.88 -0.36
N PHE A 183 -11.56 28.79 -0.81
CA PHE A 183 -11.21 28.79 -2.22
C PHE A 183 -11.82 27.59 -2.97
N LEU A 184 -11.66 26.36 -2.46
CA LEU A 184 -12.19 25.16 -3.11
C LEU A 184 -13.72 25.20 -3.19
N TYR A 185 -14.41 25.58 -2.13
CA TYR A 185 -15.87 25.72 -2.12
C TYR A 185 -16.38 26.81 -3.08
N ALA A 186 -15.60 27.87 -3.31
CA ALA A 186 -15.94 28.94 -4.24
C ALA A 186 -15.71 28.53 -5.70
N GLU A 187 -14.53 28.00 -6.03
CA GLU A 187 -14.15 27.68 -7.42
C GLU A 187 -14.78 26.38 -7.93
N TYR A 188 -14.94 25.38 -7.06
CA TYR A 188 -15.44 24.04 -7.42
C TYR A 188 -16.86 23.78 -6.91
N GLN A 189 -17.64 24.83 -6.63
CA GLN A 189 -18.98 24.70 -6.05
C GLN A 189 -19.88 23.72 -6.83
N THR A 190 -19.89 23.82 -8.16
CA THR A 190 -20.70 22.94 -9.03
C THR A 190 -20.23 21.50 -8.95
N THR A 191 -18.92 21.27 -9.01
CA THR A 191 -18.33 19.92 -8.91
C THR A 191 -18.58 19.29 -7.54
N ILE A 192 -18.43 20.06 -6.47
CA ILE A 192 -18.68 19.62 -5.09
C ILE A 192 -20.15 19.22 -4.93
N ARG A 193 -21.09 20.05 -5.38
CA ARG A 193 -22.53 19.71 -5.34
C ARG A 193 -22.84 18.41 -6.07
N LEU A 194 -22.23 18.20 -7.24
CA LEU A 194 -22.43 16.98 -8.02
C LEU A 194 -21.84 15.74 -7.32
N ILE A 195 -20.63 15.87 -6.74
CA ILE A 195 -20.03 14.82 -5.91
C ILE A 195 -20.92 14.48 -4.72
N ASP A 196 -21.44 15.49 -4.02
CA ASP A 196 -22.31 15.29 -2.86
C ASP A 196 -23.64 14.63 -3.24
N GLN A 197 -24.21 15.01 -4.40
CA GLN A 197 -25.38 14.35 -4.97
C GLN A 197 -25.11 12.87 -5.27
N HIS A 198 -23.99 12.57 -5.93
CA HIS A 198 -23.54 11.21 -6.21
C HIS A 198 -23.36 10.38 -4.93
N LYS A 199 -22.67 10.92 -3.92
CA LYS A 199 -22.50 10.27 -2.60
C LYS A 199 -23.85 10.00 -1.94
N THR A 200 -24.78 10.95 -1.99
CA THR A 200 -26.11 10.87 -1.37
C THR A 200 -26.99 9.81 -2.02
N HIS A 201 -27.03 9.77 -3.36
CA HIS A 201 -27.81 8.80 -4.13
C HIS A 201 -27.12 7.44 -4.29
N ARG A 202 -25.89 7.29 -3.78
CA ARG A 202 -25.07 6.08 -3.90
C ARG A 202 -24.81 5.67 -5.36
N GLU A 203 -24.59 6.67 -6.21
CA GLU A 203 -24.32 6.50 -7.64
C GLU A 203 -23.10 7.33 -8.05
N THR A 204 -22.49 7.03 -9.20
CA THR A 204 -21.33 7.80 -9.70
C THR A 204 -21.23 7.71 -11.21
N THR A 205 -20.55 8.70 -11.80
CA THR A 205 -20.05 8.61 -13.17
C THR A 205 -18.55 8.32 -13.18
N PHE A 206 -18.00 7.92 -14.33
CA PHE A 206 -16.57 7.64 -14.45
C PHE A 206 -15.71 8.89 -14.16
N ASN A 207 -16.18 10.07 -14.56
CA ASN A 207 -15.46 11.33 -14.37
C ASN A 207 -15.36 11.76 -12.91
N HIS A 208 -16.36 11.45 -12.07
CA HIS A 208 -16.37 11.82 -10.65
C HIS A 208 -15.95 10.69 -9.71
N LEU A 209 -15.56 9.54 -10.26
CA LEU A 209 -15.19 8.35 -9.48
C LEU A 209 -14.02 8.62 -8.52
N TYR A 210 -13.09 9.52 -8.89
CA TYR A 210 -11.97 9.92 -8.03
C TYR A 210 -12.43 10.35 -6.63
N ALA A 211 -13.60 11.00 -6.52
CA ALA A 211 -14.13 11.51 -5.26
C ALA A 211 -14.57 10.40 -4.28
N LEU A 212 -14.69 9.16 -4.76
CA LEU A 212 -14.98 7.97 -3.95
C LEU A 212 -13.70 7.21 -3.59
N LEU A 213 -12.63 7.35 -4.37
CA LEU A 213 -11.38 6.61 -4.24
C LEU A 213 -10.40 7.30 -3.30
N VAL A 214 -10.77 7.37 -2.02
CA VAL A 214 -9.96 8.02 -0.98
C VAL A 214 -8.85 7.08 -0.50
N PRO A 215 -7.56 7.45 -0.56
CA PRO A 215 -6.48 6.62 -0.03
C PRO A 215 -6.64 6.28 1.45
N ASN A 216 -6.08 5.12 1.81
CA ASN A 216 -6.17 4.44 3.10
C ASN A 216 -7.62 4.13 3.52
N SER A 217 -8.53 4.01 2.56
CA SER A 217 -9.89 3.52 2.81
C SER A 217 -10.03 2.04 2.42
N LEU A 218 -10.95 1.36 3.09
CA LEU A 218 -11.28 -0.02 2.78
C LEU A 218 -12.21 -0.08 1.57
N LEU A 219 -11.82 -0.87 0.57
CA LEU A 219 -12.59 -1.16 -0.62
C LEU A 219 -13.04 -2.62 -0.61
N VAL A 220 -14.20 -2.89 -1.19
CA VAL A 220 -14.76 -4.22 -1.38
C VAL A 220 -14.75 -4.54 -2.87
N ALA A 221 -14.26 -5.73 -3.21
CA ALA A 221 -14.40 -6.32 -4.54
C ALA A 221 -14.87 -7.77 -4.42
N ARG A 222 -15.47 -8.31 -5.47
CA ARG A 222 -15.72 -9.76 -5.55
C ARG A 222 -14.46 -10.45 -6.05
N CYS A 223 -14.05 -11.51 -5.38
CA CYS A 223 -12.95 -12.34 -5.85
C CYS A 223 -13.33 -12.99 -7.18
N GLY A 224 -12.54 -12.77 -8.24
CA GLY A 224 -12.77 -13.40 -9.55
C GLY A 224 -12.67 -14.93 -9.55
N ILE A 225 -12.08 -15.50 -8.50
CA ILE A 225 -11.89 -16.94 -8.31
C ILE A 225 -13.12 -17.54 -7.61
N THR A 226 -13.41 -17.10 -6.38
CA THR A 226 -14.46 -17.70 -5.54
C THR A 226 -15.82 -17.02 -5.65
N GLY A 227 -15.89 -15.81 -6.21
CA GLY A 227 -17.07 -14.95 -6.17
C GLY A 227 -17.33 -14.29 -4.81
N GLN A 228 -16.57 -14.67 -3.77
CA GLN A 228 -16.72 -14.17 -2.40
C GLN A 228 -16.24 -12.73 -2.29
N PRO A 229 -16.85 -11.92 -1.40
CA PRO A 229 -16.39 -10.55 -1.16
C PRO A 229 -15.02 -10.57 -0.45
N ARG A 230 -14.10 -9.77 -0.99
CA ARG A 230 -12.75 -9.54 -0.47
C ARG A 230 -12.55 -8.06 -0.20
N VAL A 231 -11.91 -7.74 0.92
CA VAL A 231 -11.61 -6.37 1.31
C VAL A 231 -10.15 -6.07 0.99
N PHE A 232 -9.91 -4.85 0.55
CA PHE A 232 -8.60 -4.31 0.22
C PHE A 232 -8.45 -2.95 0.86
N GLU A 233 -7.23 -2.55 1.17
CA GLU A 233 -6.92 -1.16 1.52
C GLU A 233 -6.41 -0.42 0.28
N LEU A 234 -7.07 0.67 -0.10
CA LEU A 234 -6.60 1.51 -1.21
C LEU A 234 -5.36 2.26 -0.77
N LYS A 235 -4.22 2.06 -1.43
CA LYS A 235 -3.04 2.90 -1.22
C LYS A 235 -3.00 4.04 -2.21
N SER A 236 -3.37 3.77 -3.46
CA SER A 236 -3.44 4.83 -4.45
C SER A 236 -4.16 4.45 -5.74
N TRP A 237 -4.30 5.44 -6.62
CA TRP A 237 -4.82 5.22 -7.96
C TRP A 237 -4.18 6.18 -8.97
N THR A 238 -4.19 5.77 -10.24
CA THR A 238 -3.85 6.62 -11.39
C THR A 238 -4.92 6.49 -12.46
N ARG A 239 -5.14 7.56 -13.24
CA ARG A 239 -5.99 7.52 -14.43
C ARG A 239 -5.09 7.30 -15.64
N GLY A 240 -5.40 6.32 -16.46
CA GLY A 240 -4.58 5.98 -17.62
C GLY A 240 -5.33 5.14 -18.65
N VAL A 241 -4.71 4.94 -19.80
CA VAL A 241 -5.26 4.10 -20.87
C VAL A 241 -4.58 2.74 -20.83
N VAL A 242 -5.37 1.66 -20.75
CA VAL A 242 -4.89 0.29 -20.83
C VAL A 242 -5.48 -0.35 -22.10
N GLY A 243 -4.61 -0.67 -23.06
CA GLY A 243 -5.05 -0.98 -24.42
C GLY A 243 -5.66 0.28 -25.04
N ASP A 244 -6.95 0.21 -25.36
CA ASP A 244 -7.74 1.33 -25.91
C ASP A 244 -8.83 1.83 -24.93
N THR A 245 -8.77 1.41 -23.66
CA THR A 245 -9.80 1.74 -22.65
C THR A 245 -9.22 2.63 -21.56
N LEU A 246 -9.86 3.78 -21.32
CA LEU A 246 -9.56 4.63 -20.18
C LEU A 246 -9.95 3.90 -18.89
N CYS A 247 -9.10 3.93 -17.88
CA CYS A 247 -9.35 3.25 -16.62
C CYS A 247 -8.74 3.97 -15.42
N TYR A 248 -9.30 3.71 -14.25
CA TYR A 248 -8.61 3.94 -12.98
C TYR A 248 -7.85 2.67 -12.64
N GLN A 249 -6.54 2.79 -12.47
CA GLN A 249 -5.67 1.72 -11.97
C GLN A 249 -5.46 1.94 -10.49
N LEU A 250 -6.00 1.05 -9.66
CA LEU A 250 -5.94 1.14 -8.21
C LEU A 250 -4.83 0.22 -7.71
N MET A 251 -3.88 0.79 -6.98
CA MET A 251 -2.91 0.04 -6.20
C MET A 251 -3.50 -0.16 -4.79
N CYS A 252 -3.84 -1.42 -4.53
CA CYS A 252 -4.44 -1.85 -3.29
C CYS A 252 -3.47 -2.75 -2.53
N GLU A 253 -3.62 -2.79 -1.21
CA GLU A 253 -2.93 -3.76 -0.36
C GLU A 253 -3.92 -4.72 0.29
N SER A 254 -3.47 -5.96 0.46
CA SER A 254 -4.15 -6.99 1.23
C SER A 254 -3.11 -7.80 2.01
N VAL A 255 -3.55 -8.80 2.77
CA VAL A 255 -2.66 -9.75 3.46
C VAL A 255 -2.59 -11.06 2.67
N ASP A 256 -1.41 -11.67 2.63
CA ASP A 256 -1.23 -13.04 2.12
C ASP A 256 0.03 -13.69 2.74
N LEU A 257 0.25 -14.96 2.40
CA LEU A 257 1.46 -15.70 2.73
C LEU A 257 2.58 -15.39 1.73
N VAL A 258 3.69 -14.87 2.25
CA VAL A 258 4.89 -14.51 1.50
C VAL A 258 6.06 -15.37 1.96
N ASP A 259 6.86 -15.83 1.00
CA ASP A 259 8.09 -16.57 1.30
C ASP A 259 9.19 -15.61 1.77
N ASN A 260 9.86 -15.98 2.85
CA ASN A 260 11.07 -15.32 3.31
C ASN A 260 12.28 -16.04 2.69
N PRO A 261 12.98 -15.43 1.72
CA PRO A 261 14.11 -16.09 1.04
C PRO A 261 15.30 -16.32 1.96
N ILE A 262 15.41 -15.59 3.08
CA ILE A 262 16.53 -15.70 4.02
C ILE A 262 16.35 -16.91 4.94
N SER A 263 15.14 -17.09 5.47
CA SER A 263 14.85 -18.18 6.43
C SER A 263 14.17 -19.40 5.80
N ASP A 264 13.84 -19.36 4.50
CA ASP A 264 13.06 -20.39 3.80
C ASP A 264 11.74 -20.71 4.52
N THR A 265 11.17 -19.71 5.20
CA THR A 265 9.89 -19.82 5.90
C THR A 265 8.79 -19.04 5.18
N VAL A 266 7.54 -19.39 5.46
CA VAL A 266 6.38 -18.65 4.95
C VAL A 266 5.82 -17.81 6.09
N GLY A 267 5.70 -16.51 5.86
CA GLY A 267 5.15 -15.56 6.84
C GLY A 267 3.94 -14.81 6.29
N ILE A 268 3.12 -14.29 7.20
CA ILE A 268 2.04 -13.37 6.86
C ILE A 268 2.66 -12.01 6.56
N SER A 269 2.32 -11.42 5.41
CA SER A 269 2.78 -10.07 5.05
C SER A 269 1.74 -9.34 4.21
N ARG A 270 1.91 -8.03 4.09
CA ARG A 270 1.15 -7.22 3.15
C ARG A 270 1.61 -7.51 1.73
N VAL A 271 0.66 -7.61 0.81
CA VAL A 271 0.88 -7.86 -0.60
C VAL A 271 0.13 -6.84 -1.45
N GLN A 272 0.66 -6.53 -2.62
CA GLN A 272 0.06 -5.58 -3.54
C GLN A 272 -0.88 -6.26 -4.53
N ALA A 273 -2.02 -5.61 -4.77
CA ALA A 273 -3.00 -5.98 -5.78
C ALA A 273 -3.32 -4.78 -6.67
N ASN A 274 -3.19 -4.95 -7.98
CA ASN A 274 -3.57 -3.92 -8.95
C ASN A 274 -4.94 -4.25 -9.53
N ILE A 275 -5.92 -3.38 -9.30
CA ILE A 275 -7.31 -3.57 -9.73
C ILE A 275 -7.68 -2.40 -10.64
N ALA A 276 -8.28 -2.70 -11.79
CA ALA A 276 -8.65 -1.68 -12.77
C ALA A 276 -10.17 -1.49 -12.84
N ILE A 277 -10.63 -0.24 -12.76
CA ILE A 277 -12.01 0.15 -13.08
C ILE A 277 -12.00 0.72 -14.50
N LYS A 278 -12.54 -0.03 -15.45
CA LYS A 278 -12.65 0.40 -16.85
C LYS A 278 -13.67 1.52 -16.98
N SER A 279 -13.50 2.38 -17.98
CA SER A 279 -14.46 3.41 -18.33
C SER A 279 -15.82 2.82 -18.62
N PHE A 280 -16.85 3.44 -18.07
CA PHE A 280 -18.25 3.10 -18.29
C PHE A 280 -19.01 4.37 -18.66
N TRP A 281 -20.13 4.19 -19.34
CA TRP A 281 -20.98 5.28 -19.80
C TRP A 281 -22.12 5.54 -18.82
N GLY A 282 -22.47 6.81 -18.63
CA GLY A 282 -23.55 7.24 -17.76
C GLY A 282 -23.26 7.10 -16.27
N THR A 283 -24.34 7.04 -15.50
CA THR A 283 -24.33 6.92 -14.04
C THR A 283 -24.59 5.48 -13.64
N ILE A 284 -23.78 4.94 -12.72
CA ILE A 284 -23.95 3.58 -12.20
C ILE A 284 -24.02 3.59 -10.67
N PRO A 285 -24.75 2.66 -10.04
CA PRO A 285 -24.72 2.48 -8.59
C PRO A 285 -23.31 2.15 -8.10
N ILE A 286 -22.90 2.75 -6.98
CA ILE A 286 -21.55 2.54 -6.42
C ILE A 286 -21.32 1.06 -6.07
N GLY A 287 -22.35 0.36 -5.58
CA GLY A 287 -22.27 -1.05 -5.21
C GLY A 287 -22.11 -2.03 -6.39
N GLU A 288 -22.31 -1.57 -7.64
CA GLU A 288 -22.14 -2.37 -8.86
C GLU A 288 -20.74 -2.25 -9.48
N LEU A 289 -19.93 -1.30 -9.00
CA LEU A 289 -18.53 -1.20 -9.41
C LEU A 289 -17.78 -2.51 -9.07
N VAL A 290 -16.78 -2.85 -9.91
CA VAL A 290 -15.91 -4.02 -9.67
C VAL A 290 -15.20 -3.94 -8.32
N ILE A 291 -14.93 -2.72 -7.85
CA ILE A 291 -14.39 -2.40 -6.54
C ILE A 291 -14.93 -1.03 -6.09
N TYR A 292 -15.37 -0.93 -4.83
CA TYR A 292 -15.96 0.30 -4.28
C TYR A 292 -15.70 0.43 -2.78
N PRO A 293 -15.82 1.65 -2.19
CA PRO A 293 -15.59 1.84 -0.75
C PRO A 293 -16.58 1.04 0.11
N LEU A 294 -16.06 0.33 1.12
CA LEU A 294 -16.82 -0.54 2.02
C LEU A 294 -18.04 0.16 2.65
N LYS A 295 -17.94 1.47 2.93
CA LYS A 295 -19.05 2.27 3.48
C LYS A 295 -20.31 2.30 2.61
N TYR A 296 -20.20 2.00 1.31
CA TYR A 296 -21.35 1.93 0.40
C TYR A 296 -21.89 0.51 0.21
N HIS A 297 -21.32 -0.49 0.89
CA HIS A 297 -21.87 -1.83 0.91
C HIS A 297 -23.25 -1.85 1.60
N VAL A 298 -24.10 -2.82 1.25
CA VAL A 298 -25.47 -2.92 1.79
C VAL A 298 -25.44 -3.22 3.30
N GLU A 299 -24.60 -4.16 3.73
CA GLU A 299 -24.44 -4.56 5.13
C GLU A 299 -22.94 -4.54 5.53
N PRO A 300 -22.31 -3.36 5.73
CA PRO A 300 -20.86 -3.25 5.89
C PRO A 300 -20.33 -3.98 7.14
N GLU A 301 -21.02 -3.91 8.27
CA GLU A 301 -20.58 -4.56 9.51
C GLU A 301 -20.71 -6.09 9.43
N ARG A 302 -21.84 -6.60 8.89
CA ARG A 302 -22.01 -8.03 8.62
C ARG A 302 -20.96 -8.57 7.66
N LEU A 303 -20.61 -7.80 6.64
CA LEU A 303 -19.55 -8.17 5.71
C LEU A 303 -18.20 -8.26 6.43
N LYS A 304 -17.85 -7.29 7.27
CA LYS A 304 -16.63 -7.32 8.09
C LYS A 304 -16.58 -8.57 8.95
N GLU A 305 -17.65 -8.88 9.69
CA GLU A 305 -17.74 -10.08 10.52
C GLU A 305 -17.52 -11.37 9.72
N CYS A 306 -18.17 -11.48 8.55
CA CYS A 306 -18.01 -12.64 7.67
C CYS A 306 -16.56 -12.79 7.17
N VAL A 307 -15.93 -11.68 6.77
CA VAL A 307 -14.56 -11.67 6.28
C VAL A 307 -13.57 -11.99 7.40
N VAL A 308 -13.75 -11.45 8.61
CA VAL A 308 -12.91 -11.76 9.78
C VAL A 308 -13.04 -13.24 10.15
N ARG A 309 -14.26 -13.79 10.19
CA ARG A 309 -14.49 -15.23 10.43
C ARG A 309 -13.77 -16.09 9.40
N ARG A 310 -13.86 -15.73 8.11
CA ARG A 310 -13.13 -16.41 7.03
C ARG A 310 -11.61 -16.26 7.20
N GLY A 311 -11.13 -15.09 7.60
CA GLY A 311 -9.73 -14.83 7.87
C GLY A 311 -9.18 -15.72 8.99
N LYS A 312 -9.93 -15.90 10.09
CA LYS A 312 -9.56 -16.81 11.19
C LYS A 312 -9.40 -18.25 10.67
N LYS A 313 -10.36 -18.70 9.85
CA LYS A 313 -10.27 -20.00 9.18
C LYS A 313 -9.08 -20.10 8.22
N TRP A 314 -8.74 -19.03 7.50
CA TRP A 314 -7.57 -18.99 6.64
C TRP A 314 -6.27 -19.13 7.45
N VAL A 315 -6.17 -18.47 8.60
CA VAL A 315 -5.02 -18.61 9.53
C VAL A 315 -4.90 -20.04 10.05
N ASP A 316 -6.03 -20.66 10.43
CA ASP A 316 -6.05 -22.05 10.90
C ASP A 316 -5.62 -23.06 9.82
N LEU A 317 -5.72 -22.68 8.54
CA LEU A 317 -5.28 -23.47 7.39
C LEU A 317 -3.83 -23.20 6.95
N ILE A 318 -3.09 -22.33 7.66
CA ILE A 318 -1.65 -22.16 7.43
C ILE A 318 -0.92 -23.43 7.88
N GLY A 319 -0.04 -23.95 7.03
CA GLY A 319 0.68 -25.20 7.25
C GLY A 319 0.21 -26.31 6.30
N ILE A 320 0.29 -27.55 6.77
CA ILE A 320 -0.10 -28.75 6.00
C ILE A 320 -1.32 -29.36 6.66
N HIS A 321 -2.43 -29.47 5.92
CA HIS A 321 -3.69 -29.98 6.45
C HIS A 321 -4.36 -30.96 5.50
N HIS A 322 -4.76 -32.12 6.02
CA HIS A 322 -5.67 -33.03 5.31
C HIS A 322 -7.11 -32.62 5.60
N LYS A 323 -7.84 -32.20 4.57
CA LYS A 323 -9.20 -31.65 4.67
C LYS A 323 -10.10 -32.22 3.59
N GLU A 324 -11.38 -31.92 3.70
CA GLU A 324 -12.37 -32.19 2.67
C GLU A 324 -12.80 -30.88 2.00
N PHE A 325 -13.11 -30.96 0.71
CA PHE A 325 -13.53 -29.82 -0.09
C PHE A 325 -14.69 -30.21 -1.00
N ASP A 326 -15.72 -29.35 -1.05
CA ASP A 326 -16.83 -29.46 -2.00
C ASP A 326 -17.11 -28.08 -2.60
N GLY A 327 -16.66 -27.88 -3.84
CA GLY A 327 -16.84 -26.60 -4.53
C GLY A 327 -16.05 -26.48 -5.82
N ILE A 328 -15.88 -25.24 -6.28
CA ILE A 328 -15.07 -24.92 -7.46
C ILE A 328 -13.66 -24.59 -7.00
N ALA A 329 -12.69 -25.37 -7.47
CA ALA A 329 -11.28 -25.13 -7.30
C ALA A 329 -10.66 -24.63 -8.61
N ILE A 330 -9.60 -23.81 -8.51
CA ILE A 330 -9.09 -23.07 -9.66
C ILE A 330 -7.57 -23.20 -9.79
N PHE A 331 -7.08 -23.38 -11.00
CA PHE A 331 -5.66 -23.21 -11.32
C PHE A 331 -5.48 -22.00 -12.25
N GLU A 332 -4.67 -21.04 -11.82
CA GLU A 332 -4.25 -19.93 -12.66
C GLU A 332 -2.95 -20.31 -13.37
N LYS A 333 -3.02 -20.51 -14.68
CA LYS A 333 -1.82 -20.84 -15.47
C LYS A 333 -1.07 -19.58 -15.90
N ASP A 334 -1.82 -18.55 -16.31
CA ASP A 334 -1.36 -17.22 -16.71
C ASP A 334 -2.46 -16.18 -16.40
N ILE A 335 -2.14 -14.87 -16.45
CA ILE A 335 -3.04 -13.73 -16.17
C ILE A 335 -4.40 -13.81 -16.91
N CYS A 336 -4.44 -14.46 -18.08
CA CYS A 336 -5.64 -14.57 -18.93
C CYS A 336 -6.22 -15.99 -19.02
N ARG A 337 -5.62 -16.99 -18.34
CA ARG A 337 -6.03 -18.40 -18.44
C ARG A 337 -6.20 -19.01 -17.05
N THR A 338 -7.45 -19.05 -16.60
CA THR A 338 -7.87 -19.74 -15.39
C THR A 338 -8.61 -21.02 -15.75
N PHE A 339 -8.28 -22.11 -15.07
CA PHE A 339 -8.99 -23.39 -15.17
C PHE A 339 -9.86 -23.55 -13.95
N ARG A 340 -11.17 -23.70 -14.14
CA ARG A 340 -12.13 -23.98 -13.06
C ARG A 340 -12.50 -25.46 -13.09
N ARG A 341 -12.51 -26.11 -11.93
CA ARG A 341 -12.88 -27.53 -11.79
C ARG A 341 -13.77 -27.70 -10.58
N ALA A 342 -14.90 -28.39 -10.75
CA ALA A 342 -15.68 -28.86 -9.62
C ALA A 342 -14.88 -29.98 -8.95
N VAL A 343 -14.55 -29.79 -7.67
CA VAL A 343 -13.81 -30.76 -6.85
C VAL A 343 -14.70 -31.12 -5.68
N LYS A 344 -14.90 -32.42 -5.50
CA LYS A 344 -15.59 -32.97 -4.34
C LYS A 344 -14.77 -34.14 -3.81
N GLY A 345 -14.25 -33.98 -2.61
CA GLY A 345 -13.48 -35.02 -1.94
C GLY A 345 -12.29 -34.46 -1.16
N ARG A 346 -11.27 -35.31 -1.00
CA ARG A 346 -10.13 -35.04 -0.12
C ARG A 346 -9.09 -34.14 -0.77
N VAL A 347 -8.60 -33.19 0.02
CA VAL A 347 -7.57 -32.24 -0.40
C VAL A 347 -6.47 -32.15 0.66
N MET A 348 -5.25 -31.96 0.19
CA MET A 348 -4.11 -31.58 1.02
C MET A 348 -3.88 -30.09 0.86
N ILE A 349 -4.16 -29.30 1.89
CA ILE A 349 -3.80 -27.88 1.91
C ILE A 349 -2.31 -27.79 2.22
N ASP A 350 -1.53 -27.30 1.25
CA ASP A 350 -0.08 -27.19 1.33
C ASP A 350 0.43 -26.18 0.28
N ARG A 351 0.65 -24.94 0.72
CA ARG A 351 1.20 -23.87 -0.14
C ARG A 351 2.64 -24.16 -0.57
N VAL A 352 3.45 -24.75 0.31
CA VAL A 352 4.88 -24.95 0.07
C VAL A 352 5.07 -25.97 -1.05
N SER A 353 4.39 -27.11 -0.96
CA SER A 353 4.41 -28.11 -2.03
C SER A 353 3.74 -27.59 -3.29
N PHE A 354 2.63 -26.83 -3.20
CA PHE A 354 2.03 -26.19 -4.36
C PHE A 354 3.05 -25.34 -5.12
N LYS A 355 3.81 -24.47 -4.44
CA LYS A 355 4.86 -23.66 -5.06
C LYS A 355 5.95 -24.52 -5.69
N ARG A 356 6.43 -25.53 -4.98
CA ARG A 356 7.49 -26.44 -5.45
C ARG A 356 7.10 -27.16 -6.75
N PHE A 357 5.87 -27.64 -6.86
CA PHE A 357 5.38 -28.34 -8.05
C PHE A 357 4.90 -27.40 -9.16
N ASN A 358 4.72 -26.11 -8.86
CA ASN A 358 4.28 -25.11 -9.81
C ASN A 358 5.24 -23.90 -9.80
N ALA A 359 6.51 -24.13 -10.16
CA ALA A 359 7.57 -23.10 -10.07
C ALA A 359 7.28 -21.83 -10.89
N ASN A 360 6.52 -21.95 -11.98
CA ASN A 360 6.12 -20.81 -12.82
C ASN A 360 4.83 -20.11 -12.32
N TYR A 361 4.24 -20.58 -11.22
CA TYR A 361 3.03 -20.00 -10.66
C TYR A 361 3.34 -18.63 -10.04
N ARG A 362 2.54 -17.61 -10.40
CA ARG A 362 2.72 -16.26 -9.88
C ARG A 362 2.03 -16.09 -8.54
N PHE A 363 2.82 -15.90 -7.49
CA PHE A 363 2.32 -15.56 -6.16
C PHE A 363 2.16 -14.03 -6.00
N PRO A 364 1.32 -13.59 -5.06
CA PRO A 364 1.24 -12.18 -4.67
C PRO A 364 2.61 -11.63 -4.25
N ILE A 365 2.89 -10.40 -4.66
CA ILE A 365 4.18 -9.73 -4.41
C ILE A 365 4.07 -8.96 -3.09
N ALA A 366 5.05 -9.14 -2.22
CA ALA A 366 5.13 -8.40 -0.95
C ALA A 366 5.13 -6.89 -1.20
N ALA A 367 4.38 -6.15 -0.39
CA ALA A 367 4.45 -4.70 -0.38
C ALA A 367 5.83 -4.28 0.13
N VAL A 368 6.55 -3.51 -0.69
CA VAL A 368 7.85 -2.96 -0.29
C VAL A 368 7.61 -1.94 0.81
N LYS A 369 8.15 -2.18 2.02
CA LYS A 369 8.25 -1.11 3.02
C LYS A 369 9.22 -0.09 2.45
N HIS A 370 8.76 1.12 2.15
CA HIS A 370 9.66 2.24 1.87
C HIS A 370 10.52 2.47 3.12
N ILE A 371 11.73 1.93 3.13
CA ILE A 371 12.75 2.32 4.08
C ILE A 371 13.09 3.76 3.74
N SER A 372 12.81 4.69 4.66
CA SER A 372 13.40 6.02 4.63
C SER A 372 14.91 5.86 4.80
N VAL A 373 15.63 5.71 3.69
CA VAL A 373 17.09 5.72 3.72
C VAL A 373 17.51 7.17 3.87
N ASP A 374 18.02 7.52 5.05
CA ASP A 374 18.73 8.77 5.26
C ASP A 374 19.88 8.85 4.25
N SER A 375 19.79 9.82 3.35
CA SER A 375 20.65 9.96 2.20
C SER A 375 22.02 10.48 2.62
N SER A 376 23.00 9.58 2.75
CA SER A 376 24.42 9.95 2.81
C SER A 376 25.32 9.12 1.88
N ASP A 377 24.76 8.42 0.88
CA ASP A 377 25.56 7.68 -0.10
C ASP A 377 25.21 8.08 -1.56
N PRO A 378 26.11 8.77 -2.29
CA PRO A 378 25.87 9.25 -3.66
C PRO A 378 25.85 8.13 -4.72
N SER A 379 26.10 6.88 -4.36
CA SER A 379 26.26 5.75 -5.29
C SER A 379 24.94 5.14 -5.79
N ALA A 380 23.83 5.34 -5.09
CA ALA A 380 22.56 4.65 -5.40
C ALA A 380 21.67 5.33 -6.48
N SER A 381 22.14 6.40 -7.14
CA SER A 381 21.27 7.28 -7.94
C SER A 381 21.09 6.92 -9.42
N VAL A 382 21.52 5.74 -9.88
CA VAL A 382 21.49 5.40 -11.32
C VAL A 382 20.44 4.33 -11.68
N ALA A 383 19.93 3.53 -10.73
CA ALA A 383 19.01 2.43 -11.04
C ALA A 383 17.52 2.82 -11.10
N ASN A 384 17.13 4.04 -10.70
CA ASN A 384 15.71 4.45 -10.60
C ASN A 384 15.22 5.36 -11.75
N ARG A 385 15.98 5.47 -12.83
CA ARG A 385 15.51 6.14 -14.05
C ARG A 385 15.24 5.07 -15.10
N MET A 386 14.02 5.09 -15.65
CA MET A 386 13.48 4.25 -16.74
C MET A 386 12.66 3.04 -16.25
N TYR A 387 11.33 3.19 -16.10
CA TYR A 387 10.32 2.42 -16.84
C TYR A 387 8.89 2.94 -16.53
N PRO A 388 8.11 3.32 -17.56
CA PRO A 388 6.67 3.46 -17.44
C PRO A 388 6.02 2.08 -17.42
N SER A 389 4.84 2.00 -16.81
CA SER A 389 3.93 0.87 -16.83
C SER A 389 3.73 0.32 -18.26
N ARG A 390 4.44 -0.77 -18.61
CA ARG A 390 4.08 -1.75 -19.64
C ARG A 390 4.63 -3.11 -19.21
N SER A 391 3.83 -4.14 -19.47
CA SER A 391 4.17 -5.56 -19.33
C SER A 391 5.61 -5.88 -19.76
N ILE A 392 6.41 -6.49 -18.88
CA ILE A 392 7.70 -7.07 -19.27
C ILE A 392 7.79 -8.52 -18.77
N ARG A 393 7.85 -9.37 -19.78
CA ARG A 393 8.32 -10.75 -19.81
C ARG A 393 9.86 -10.70 -19.79
N SER A 394 10.47 -11.55 -18.98
CA SER A 394 11.93 -11.82 -18.86
C SER A 394 12.72 -10.71 -18.15
N LEU A 395 13.61 -11.01 -17.21
CA LEU A 395 14.86 -11.75 -17.43
C LEU A 395 15.30 -12.49 -16.15
N TYR A 396 15.60 -13.79 -16.31
CA TYR A 396 16.55 -14.63 -15.57
C TYR A 396 16.82 -14.30 -14.09
N ASP A 397 16.24 -15.09 -13.19
CA ASP A 397 16.94 -15.50 -11.98
C ASP A 397 17.44 -16.92 -12.22
N ASP A 398 18.77 -17.02 -12.23
CA ASP A 398 19.55 -18.23 -12.51
C ASP A 398 19.27 -19.28 -11.44
N GLY A 399 19.36 -20.54 -11.86
CA GLY A 399 18.98 -21.69 -11.06
C GLY A 399 19.79 -21.76 -9.77
N SER A 400 19.08 -21.66 -8.65
CA SER A 400 19.48 -22.38 -7.45
C SER A 400 18.42 -23.44 -7.16
N VAL A 401 18.81 -24.69 -7.33
CA VAL A 401 18.06 -25.85 -6.84
C VAL A 401 18.07 -25.74 -5.33
N ALA A 402 17.06 -25.08 -4.76
CA ALA A 402 16.90 -24.95 -3.33
C ALA A 402 16.58 -26.33 -2.76
N LYS A 403 17.55 -26.89 -2.03
CA LYS A 403 17.33 -27.99 -1.09
C LYS A 403 16.58 -27.39 0.10
N ASN A 404 15.27 -27.28 0.01
CA ASN A 404 14.45 -26.77 1.11
C ASN A 404 14.57 -27.73 2.30
N LYS A 405 15.31 -27.29 3.31
CA LYS A 405 15.26 -27.88 4.64
C LYS A 405 14.09 -27.21 5.32
N VAL A 406 12.92 -27.82 5.19
CA VAL A 406 11.81 -27.56 6.11
C VAL A 406 12.43 -27.71 7.50
N SER A 407 12.55 -26.63 8.28
CA SER A 407 12.37 -26.81 9.72
C SER A 407 10.92 -27.26 9.82
N ILE A 408 10.74 -28.58 9.73
CA ILE A 408 9.48 -29.20 10.06
C ILE A 408 9.24 -28.66 11.46
N ILE A 409 8.24 -27.79 11.62
CA ILE A 409 7.62 -27.61 12.93
C ILE A 409 6.95 -28.96 13.17
N ASN A 410 7.79 -29.93 13.53
CA ASN A 410 7.43 -31.26 13.99
C ASN A 410 7.21 -31.17 15.50
N ASP A 411 6.74 -30.03 15.96
CA ASP A 411 6.40 -29.80 17.33
C ASP A 411 4.94 -29.37 17.36
N ARG A 412 4.17 -30.06 18.20
CA ARG A 412 2.73 -29.88 18.44
C ARG A 412 2.43 -28.54 19.14
N GLN A 413 3.26 -27.54 18.92
CA GLN A 413 3.16 -26.17 19.40
C GLN A 413 3.36 -25.23 18.21
N SER A 414 2.37 -25.19 17.32
CA SER A 414 2.25 -24.10 16.37
C SER A 414 2.03 -22.81 17.17
N VAL A 415 3.04 -21.95 17.26
CA VAL A 415 2.79 -20.56 17.65
C VAL A 415 1.94 -19.98 16.52
N LYS A 416 0.63 -19.92 16.73
CA LYS A 416 -0.29 -19.31 15.76
C LYS A 416 0.19 -17.86 15.58
N PRO A 417 0.41 -17.41 14.34
CA PRO A 417 0.79 -16.02 14.12
C PRO A 417 -0.34 -15.14 14.66
N GLU A 418 -0.02 -14.30 15.64
CA GLU A 418 -0.95 -13.29 16.15
C GLU A 418 -1.22 -12.30 15.03
N ILE A 419 -2.46 -12.30 14.53
CA ILE A 419 -2.94 -11.39 13.50
C ILE A 419 -4.05 -10.53 14.08
N SER A 420 -4.00 -9.23 13.80
CA SER A 420 -5.05 -8.31 14.26
C SER A 420 -6.35 -8.51 13.49
N ASP A 421 -7.49 -8.13 14.08
CA ASP A 421 -8.78 -8.17 13.38
C ASP A 421 -8.78 -7.27 12.12
N GLU A 422 -7.98 -6.19 12.11
CA GLU A 422 -7.79 -5.32 10.95
C GLU A 422 -7.05 -6.02 9.80
N GLU A 423 -6.05 -6.85 10.11
CA GLU A 423 -5.34 -7.65 9.11
C GLU A 423 -6.17 -8.85 8.66
N LEU A 424 -6.98 -9.44 9.56
CA LEU A 424 -7.93 -10.50 9.22
C LEU A 424 -8.95 -10.05 8.17
N LEU A 425 -9.36 -8.78 8.19
CA LEU A 425 -10.21 -8.19 7.15
C LEU A 425 -9.57 -8.24 5.76
N LEU A 426 -8.24 -8.19 5.68
CA LEU A 426 -7.49 -8.10 4.43
C LEU A 426 -7.04 -9.47 3.89
N THR A 427 -7.45 -10.57 4.52
CA THR A 427 -7.06 -11.93 4.12
C THR A 427 -7.65 -12.35 2.77
N PRO A 428 -6.99 -13.28 2.04
CA PRO A 428 -7.51 -13.78 0.77
C PRO A 428 -8.72 -14.70 0.99
N THR A 429 -9.41 -15.03 -0.09
CA THR A 429 -10.55 -15.97 -0.06
C THR A 429 -10.13 -17.41 -0.34
N THR A 430 -8.87 -17.65 -0.71
CA THR A 430 -8.37 -18.95 -1.17
C THR A 430 -7.13 -19.41 -0.41
N VAL A 431 -6.91 -20.72 -0.42
CA VAL A 431 -5.66 -21.39 -0.02
C VAL A 431 -5.19 -22.31 -1.14
N TYR A 432 -3.92 -22.71 -1.10
CA TYR A 432 -3.28 -23.55 -2.11
C TYR A 432 -3.18 -25.00 -1.63
N GLY A 433 -3.41 -25.97 -2.52
CA GLY A 433 -3.29 -27.37 -2.16
C GLY A 433 -3.40 -28.34 -3.32
N PHE A 434 -3.51 -29.63 -3.01
CA PHE A 434 -3.64 -30.73 -3.95
C PHE A 434 -4.98 -31.44 -3.79
N SER A 435 -5.74 -31.61 -4.88
CA SER A 435 -6.90 -32.50 -4.91
C SER A 435 -6.44 -33.95 -5.10
N LEU A 436 -6.78 -34.83 -4.14
CA LEU A 436 -6.41 -36.24 -4.18
C LEU A 436 -7.21 -37.02 -5.23
N SER A 437 -8.49 -36.70 -5.40
CA SER A 437 -9.37 -37.29 -6.41
C SER A 437 -8.93 -36.91 -7.83
N ASP A 438 -8.65 -35.62 -8.04
CA ASP A 438 -8.36 -35.09 -9.37
C ASP A 438 -6.88 -35.16 -9.73
N LYS A 439 -6.03 -35.41 -8.74
CA LYS A 439 -4.56 -35.42 -8.84
C LYS A 439 -3.98 -34.12 -9.40
N LEU A 440 -4.54 -32.99 -8.97
CA LEU A 440 -4.16 -31.65 -9.44
C LEU A 440 -3.88 -30.70 -8.28
N TRP A 441 -2.87 -29.85 -8.46
CA TRP A 441 -2.64 -28.68 -7.61
C TRP A 441 -3.62 -27.57 -7.98
N LEU A 442 -4.37 -27.04 -7.02
CA LEU A 442 -5.43 -26.05 -7.22
C LEU A 442 -5.46 -25.03 -6.06
N GLN A 443 -6.14 -23.91 -6.29
CA GLN A 443 -6.62 -23.00 -5.26
C GLN A 443 -8.02 -23.41 -4.81
N PHE A 444 -8.25 -23.41 -3.50
CA PHE A 444 -9.51 -23.81 -2.88
C PHE A 444 -10.12 -22.64 -2.12
N ASP A 445 -11.44 -22.46 -2.25
CA ASP A 445 -12.20 -21.49 -1.43
C ASP A 445 -12.14 -21.90 0.05
N VAL A 446 -11.65 -20.99 0.89
CA VAL A 446 -11.54 -21.18 2.35
C VAL A 446 -12.90 -21.56 2.95
N GLU A 447 -14.01 -20.99 2.48
CA GLU A 447 -15.33 -21.29 3.04
C GLU A 447 -15.79 -22.71 2.77
N LYS A 448 -15.34 -23.33 1.67
CA LYS A 448 -15.76 -24.66 1.22
C LYS A 448 -14.89 -25.81 1.74
N ILE A 449 -13.88 -25.50 2.55
CA ILE A 449 -13.02 -26.50 3.21
C ILE A 449 -13.67 -26.93 4.52
N SER A 450 -13.81 -28.23 4.77
CA SER A 450 -14.27 -28.76 6.05
C SER A 450 -13.27 -29.75 6.62
N ASP A 451 -13.43 -30.05 7.90
CA ASP A 451 -12.81 -31.24 8.45
C ASP A 451 -13.32 -32.46 7.71
N VAL A 452 -12.40 -33.38 7.56
CA VAL A 452 -12.63 -34.71 7.03
C VAL A 452 -13.67 -35.42 7.90
N LYS A 453 -14.71 -35.97 7.26
CA LYS A 453 -15.58 -36.96 7.90
C LYS A 453 -14.93 -38.33 7.75
N TRP A 454 -14.62 -38.97 8.88
CA TRP A 454 -14.11 -40.34 8.93
C TRP A 454 -15.26 -41.30 9.19
N ASN A 455 -15.28 -42.43 8.48
CA ASN A 455 -16.28 -43.47 8.71
C ASN A 455 -15.72 -44.52 9.66
N SER A 456 -16.12 -44.45 10.93
CA SER A 456 -15.73 -45.42 11.97
C SER A 456 -16.26 -46.84 11.72
N GLU A 457 -17.26 -47.00 10.85
CA GLU A 457 -17.90 -48.29 10.54
C GLU A 457 -17.30 -48.97 9.29
N ALA A 458 -16.41 -48.30 8.54
CA ALA A 458 -15.88 -48.86 7.29
C ALA A 458 -15.11 -50.18 7.52
N PHE A 459 -14.42 -50.31 8.66
CA PHE A 459 -13.74 -51.55 9.04
C PHE A 459 -14.72 -52.68 9.36
N THR A 460 -15.85 -52.37 10.00
CA THR A 460 -16.91 -53.34 10.33
C THR A 460 -17.60 -53.86 9.08
N ASN A 461 -17.79 -52.99 8.08
CA ASN A 461 -18.41 -53.32 6.79
C ASN A 461 -17.45 -54.03 5.83
N LEU A 462 -16.17 -54.18 6.20
CA LEU A 462 -15.19 -54.89 5.39
C LEU A 462 -15.49 -56.40 5.45
N ILE A 463 -16.01 -56.95 4.34
CA ILE A 463 -16.28 -58.39 4.20
C ILE A 463 -14.95 -59.14 4.13
N LEU A 464 -14.40 -59.41 5.30
CA LEU A 464 -13.24 -60.26 5.50
C LEU A 464 -13.62 -61.49 6.32
N PRO A 465 -13.02 -62.66 6.03
CA PRO A 465 -13.09 -63.83 6.90
C PRO A 465 -12.63 -63.46 8.32
N ASP A 466 -13.33 -63.92 9.34
CA ASP A 466 -13.18 -63.43 10.73
C ASP A 466 -11.74 -63.51 11.27
N GLY A 467 -11.02 -64.58 10.92
CA GLY A 467 -9.61 -64.74 11.33
C GLY A 467 -8.65 -63.71 10.74
N ARG A 468 -8.95 -63.14 9.56
CA ARG A 468 -8.13 -62.08 8.93
C ARG A 468 -8.51 -60.69 9.44
N ARG A 469 -9.77 -60.49 9.80
CA ARG A 469 -10.25 -59.22 10.38
C ARG A 469 -9.59 -58.95 11.73
N GLN A 470 -9.57 -59.94 12.62
CA GLN A 470 -8.91 -59.81 13.93
C GLN A 470 -7.40 -59.60 13.83
N LEU A 471 -6.74 -60.29 12.88
CA LEU A 471 -5.30 -60.11 12.66
C LEU A 471 -4.98 -58.70 12.15
N LEU A 472 -5.73 -58.21 11.15
CA LEU A 472 -5.56 -56.84 10.65
C LEU A 472 -5.89 -55.80 11.72
N GLN A 473 -6.96 -55.99 12.48
CA GLN A 473 -7.31 -55.11 13.60
C GLN A 473 -6.20 -55.06 14.64
N SER A 474 -5.69 -56.21 15.06
CA SER A 474 -4.59 -56.31 16.04
C SER A 474 -3.30 -55.68 15.52
N LEU A 475 -2.98 -55.86 14.23
CA LEU A 475 -1.80 -55.29 13.59
C LEU A 475 -1.91 -53.76 13.51
N VAL A 476 -3.08 -53.25 13.11
CA VAL A 476 -3.34 -51.80 13.02
C VAL A 476 -3.33 -51.18 14.41
N GLU A 477 -4.01 -51.77 15.42
CA GLU A 477 -4.03 -51.29 16.80
C GLU A 477 -2.65 -51.33 17.48
N ALA A 478 -1.82 -52.34 17.18
CA ALA A 478 -0.45 -52.40 17.65
C ALA A 478 0.41 -51.29 17.04
N HIS A 479 0.26 -51.02 15.73
CA HIS A 479 0.92 -49.89 15.08
C HIS A 479 0.37 -48.53 15.52
N HIS A 480 -0.92 -48.45 15.88
CA HIS A 480 -1.59 -47.23 16.33
C HIS A 480 -1.02 -46.69 17.65
N ARG A 481 -0.47 -47.59 18.50
CA ARG A 481 0.22 -47.22 19.74
C ARG A 481 1.57 -46.54 19.51
N GLU A 482 2.19 -46.75 18.35
CA GLU A 482 3.48 -46.13 17.98
C GLU A 482 3.31 -44.96 17.00
N ILE A 483 2.30 -44.99 16.13
CA ILE A 483 2.07 -44.00 15.06
C ILE A 483 0.56 -43.78 14.95
N GLY A 484 0.03 -42.71 15.54
CA GLY A 484 -1.40 -42.41 15.48
C GLY A 484 -1.87 -42.21 14.04
N PHE A 485 -2.67 -43.16 13.52
CA PHE A 485 -3.11 -43.20 12.12
C PHE A 485 -4.59 -43.63 12.04
N ASP A 486 -5.50 -42.68 11.77
CA ASP A 486 -6.96 -42.86 11.76
C ASP A 486 -7.50 -42.90 10.31
N ASP A 487 -7.38 -44.04 9.64
CA ASP A 487 -7.63 -44.15 8.19
C ASP A 487 -8.71 -45.18 7.85
N PHE A 488 -9.96 -44.71 7.84
CA PHE A 488 -11.11 -45.42 7.28
C PHE A 488 -11.99 -44.44 6.48
N ILE A 489 -11.91 -44.55 5.15
CA ILE A 489 -12.52 -43.63 4.17
C ILE A 489 -13.83 -44.23 3.64
N GLU A 490 -14.86 -43.39 3.48
CA GLU A 490 -16.13 -43.76 2.84
C GLU A 490 -15.93 -43.96 1.32
N GLY A 491 -16.30 -45.14 0.81
CA GLY A 491 -16.33 -45.43 -0.62
C GLY A 491 -17.56 -44.80 -1.28
N ILE A 492 -17.39 -44.32 -2.51
CA ILE A 492 -18.44 -43.75 -3.37
C ILE A 492 -19.57 -44.75 -3.61
#